data_AF-A0A0A2VAP3-F1
#
_entry.id   AF-A0A0A2VAP3-F1
#
_cell.length_a   1.000
_cell.length_b   1.000
_cell.length_c   1.000
_cell.angle_alpha   90.00
_cell.angle_beta   90.00
_cell.angle_gamma   90.00
#
_symmetry.space_group_name_H-M   'P 1'
#
loop_
_entity.id
_entity.type
_entity.pdbx_description
1 polymer ?
#
loop_
_entity_poly.entity_id
_entity_poly.type
_entity_poly.pdbx_seq_one_letter_code
_entity_poly.pdbx_strand_id
1 'polypeptide(L)'
;MIAQRVGVAAMRRTVFSQNMPRLAMAARISTTQARPIETTRLSPPEGDSILAKQRLQRPISPHLGIYKRSQTWFSASAWTRITGCTLSGTAYAYFLTYLIAPLAGFHVESQSLVAGFAALPFAVQGLIKLGLGFPFVFHFINGMRHLSYDLLKGFAKKQIRTSERTILGVSLLTTLYLAFGL
;
A
#
# COMPACT_ATOMS: atom_id res chain seq x y z
N MET A 1 20.03 -12.69 16.69
CA MET A 1 21.50 -12.63 16.57
C MET A 1 21.92 -11.22 16.16
N ILE A 2 21.98 -10.30 17.12
CA ILE A 2 22.39 -8.90 16.94
C ILE A 2 23.23 -8.57 18.15
N ALA A 3 24.54 -8.83 18.09
CA ALA A 3 25.50 -8.33 19.06
C ALA A 3 26.90 -8.64 18.54
N GLN A 4 27.43 -7.82 17.63
CA GLN A 4 28.89 -7.74 17.39
C GLN A 4 29.34 -6.54 16.53
N ARG A 5 28.58 -5.45 16.49
CA ARG A 5 29.02 -4.18 15.88
C ARG A 5 29.33 -3.08 16.91
N VAL A 6 29.62 -3.46 18.15
CA VAL A 6 30.12 -2.54 19.18
C VAL A 6 31.60 -2.83 19.36
N GLY A 7 32.46 -2.12 18.63
CA GLY A 7 33.90 -2.35 18.75
C GLY A 7 34.81 -1.52 17.84
N VAL A 8 34.26 -0.76 16.89
CA VAL A 8 35.10 0.04 15.95
C VAL A 8 34.99 1.55 16.17
N ALA A 9 34.23 2.01 17.17
CA ALA A 9 33.93 3.44 17.38
C ALA A 9 34.75 4.14 18.48
N ALA A 10 35.66 3.45 19.19
CA ALA A 10 36.39 4.04 20.31
C ALA A 10 37.91 3.92 20.14
N MET A 11 38.48 4.66 19.19
CA MET A 11 39.89 5.03 19.24
C MET A 11 40.12 6.30 18.42
N ARG A 12 39.74 7.44 19.01
CA ARG A 12 40.16 8.76 18.53
C ARG A 12 41.11 9.36 19.56
N ARG A 13 42.39 9.43 19.14
CA ARG A 13 43.44 10.36 19.55
C ARG A 13 43.90 10.33 21.02
N THR A 14 45.03 9.66 21.22
CA THR A 14 46.18 10.22 21.95
C THR A 14 47.45 9.86 21.18
N VAL A 15 48.14 10.88 20.68
CA VAL A 15 49.43 10.75 19.97
C VAL A 15 50.51 10.60 21.04
N PHE A 16 50.88 9.37 21.36
CA PHE A 16 52.18 9.07 21.97
C PHE A 16 53.00 8.28 20.96
N SER A 17 54.10 8.90 20.52
CA SER A 17 55.12 8.26 19.70
C SER A 17 55.84 7.21 20.55
N GLN A 18 55.56 5.94 20.29
CA GLN A 18 56.45 4.84 20.67
C GLN A 18 56.60 3.92 19.46
N ASN A 19 57.82 3.88 18.93
CA ASN A 19 58.26 3.02 17.84
C ASN A 19 58.27 1.55 18.30
N MET A 20 57.11 0.97 18.54
CA MET A 20 56.95 -0.47 18.64
C MET A 20 56.87 -1.03 17.21
N PRO A 21 57.69 -2.03 16.84
CA PRO A 21 57.60 -2.63 15.51
C PRO A 21 56.20 -3.21 15.33
N ARG A 22 55.40 -2.61 14.44
CA ARG A 22 54.00 -3.02 14.15
C ARG A 22 53.87 -4.51 13.84
N LEU A 23 54.93 -5.15 13.35
CA LEU A 23 55.02 -6.60 13.14
C LEU A 23 54.89 -7.42 14.43
N ALA A 24 55.44 -6.94 15.56
CA ALA A 24 55.41 -7.67 16.84
C ALA A 24 54.01 -7.67 17.49
N MET A 25 53.19 -6.65 17.21
CA MET A 25 51.79 -6.58 17.65
C MET A 25 50.85 -7.40 16.75
N ALA A 26 51.12 -7.47 15.45
CA ALA A 26 50.33 -8.28 14.51
C ALA A 26 50.48 -9.80 14.77
N ALA A 27 51.66 -10.24 15.22
CA ALA A 27 51.96 -11.65 15.50
C ALA A 27 51.22 -12.22 16.73
N ARG A 28 50.56 -11.40 17.55
CA ARG A 28 49.81 -11.83 18.74
C ARG A 28 48.29 -11.90 18.54
N ILE A 29 47.80 -11.56 17.35
CA ILE A 29 46.38 -11.68 17.02
C ILE A 29 46.15 -13.13 16.57
N SER A 30 45.65 -13.96 17.48
CA SER A 30 45.20 -15.32 17.16
C SER A 30 44.19 -15.25 16.00
N THR A 31 44.60 -15.72 14.83
CA THR A 31 43.76 -15.77 13.61
C THR A 31 42.82 -16.96 13.62
N THR A 32 43.04 -17.91 14.52
CA THR A 32 42.17 -19.05 14.77
C THR A 32 41.02 -18.63 15.67
N GLN A 33 39.95 -18.11 15.05
CA GLN A 33 38.68 -17.94 15.73
C GLN A 33 38.07 -19.34 15.95
N ALA A 34 38.43 -20.00 17.06
CA ALA A 34 37.83 -21.26 17.44
C ALA A 34 36.35 -21.00 17.80
N ARG A 35 35.44 -21.37 16.90
CA ARG A 35 34.02 -21.52 17.24
C ARG A 35 33.82 -22.97 17.68
N PRO A 36 33.73 -23.27 18.99
CA PRO A 36 33.25 -24.58 19.40
C PRO A 36 31.81 -24.71 18.87
N ILE A 37 31.61 -25.59 17.90
CA ILE A 37 30.28 -25.93 17.39
C ILE A 37 29.83 -27.10 18.24
N GLU A 38 28.98 -26.81 19.23
CA GLU A 38 28.30 -27.83 20.02
C GLU A 38 27.04 -28.27 19.26
N THR A 39 26.96 -29.56 18.92
CA THR A 39 25.78 -30.13 18.26
C THR A 39 24.98 -30.95 19.27
N THR A 40 23.71 -30.59 19.47
CA THR A 40 22.76 -31.35 20.27
C THR A 40 21.96 -32.27 19.37
N ARG A 41 21.84 -33.56 19.73
CA ARG A 41 20.89 -34.46 19.05
C ARG A 41 19.48 -34.08 19.47
N LEU A 42 18.61 -33.83 18.50
CA LEU A 42 17.21 -33.49 18.71
C LEU A 42 16.34 -34.57 18.09
N SER A 43 15.23 -34.89 18.74
CA SER A 43 14.17 -35.69 18.11
C SER A 43 13.46 -34.86 17.03
N PRO A 44 12.87 -35.48 15.99
CA PRO A 44 12.11 -34.77 14.96
C PRO A 44 11.09 -33.74 15.48
N PRO A 45 10.23 -34.05 16.49
CA PRO A 45 9.25 -33.07 16.99
C PRO A 45 9.90 -31.87 17.70
N GLU A 46 11.03 -32.07 18.38
CA GLU A 46 11.77 -30.98 19.01
C GLU A 46 12.37 -30.04 17.95
N GLY A 47 12.94 -30.61 16.89
CA GLY A 47 13.44 -29.87 15.73
C GLY A 47 12.35 -29.02 15.09
N ASP A 48 11.16 -29.58 14.88
CA ASP A 48 10.02 -28.86 14.31
C ASP A 48 9.57 -27.70 15.19
N SER A 49 9.54 -27.90 16.51
CA SER A 49 9.18 -26.84 17.47
C SER A 49 10.16 -25.66 17.43
N ILE A 50 11.45 -25.93 17.26
CA ILE A 50 12.49 -24.90 17.14
C ILE A 50 12.34 -24.16 15.82
N LEU A 51 12.14 -24.88 14.71
CA LEU A 51 11.91 -24.26 13.41
C LEU A 51 10.63 -23.40 13.41
N ALA A 52 9.56 -23.84 14.07
CA ALA A 52 8.35 -23.05 14.24
C ALA A 52 8.63 -21.76 15.03
N LYS A 53 9.32 -21.86 16.18
CA LYS A 53 9.76 -20.69 16.97
C LYS A 53 10.61 -19.73 16.16
N GLN A 54 11.53 -20.24 15.35
CA GLN A 54 12.36 -19.43 14.46
C GLN A 54 11.55 -18.75 13.35
N ARG A 55 10.56 -19.42 12.75
CA ARG A 55 9.70 -18.85 11.70
C ARG A 55 8.88 -17.66 12.21
N LEU A 56 8.42 -17.71 13.47
CA LEU A 56 7.72 -16.60 14.11
C LEU A 56 8.59 -15.35 14.30
N GLN A 57 9.91 -15.52 14.40
CA GLN A 57 10.86 -14.41 14.55
C GLN A 57 11.39 -13.85 13.23
N ARG A 58 10.99 -14.42 12.08
CA ARG A 58 11.44 -13.92 10.78
C ARG A 58 10.74 -12.60 10.47
N PRO A 59 11.48 -11.50 10.24
CA PRO A 59 10.85 -10.24 9.87
C PRO A 59 10.23 -10.34 8.47
N ILE A 60 9.12 -9.63 8.27
CA ILE A 60 8.53 -9.43 6.95
C ILE A 60 9.38 -8.38 6.23
N SER A 61 9.79 -8.66 4.99
CA SER A 61 10.52 -7.68 4.20
C SER A 61 9.65 -6.44 3.92
N PRO A 62 10.23 -5.23 3.94
CA PRO A 62 9.47 -4.03 3.61
C PRO A 62 8.94 -4.10 2.18
N HIS A 63 7.69 -3.69 1.96
CA HIS A 63 6.99 -3.81 0.68
C HIS A 63 6.49 -2.45 0.17
N LEU A 64 5.25 -2.07 0.51
CA LEU A 64 4.58 -0.87 0.00
C LEU A 64 5.30 0.42 0.40
N GLY A 65 6.01 0.43 1.53
CA GLY A 65 6.79 1.57 2.00
C GLY A 65 8.08 1.85 1.23
N ILE A 66 8.63 0.85 0.52
CA ILE A 66 9.88 1.00 -0.23
C ILE A 66 9.70 0.90 -1.75
N TYR A 67 8.55 0.42 -2.22
CA TYR A 67 8.26 0.34 -3.64
C TYR A 67 8.13 1.73 -4.27
N LYS A 68 8.58 1.85 -5.53
CA LYS A 68 8.43 3.08 -6.31
C LYS A 68 6.96 3.49 -6.39
N ARG A 69 6.62 4.67 -5.84
CA ARG A 69 5.25 5.24 -5.78
C ARG A 69 4.51 5.21 -7.12
N SER A 70 5.22 5.43 -8.24
CA SER A 70 4.64 5.43 -9.58
C SER A 70 4.09 4.07 -10.02
N GLN A 71 4.52 2.98 -9.38
CA GLN A 71 4.08 1.62 -9.69
C GLN A 71 2.94 1.16 -8.76
N THR A 72 2.91 1.67 -7.53
CA THR A 72 2.03 1.17 -6.46
C THR A 72 0.83 2.06 -6.22
N TRP A 73 1.03 3.35 -5.91
CA TRP A 73 -0.03 4.24 -5.40
C TRP A 73 -0.89 4.86 -6.50
N PHE A 74 -0.31 5.15 -7.66
CA PHE A 74 -1.02 5.78 -8.79
C PHE A 74 -1.42 4.78 -9.87
N SER A 75 -1.52 3.49 -9.52
CA SER A 75 -1.93 2.45 -10.47
C SER A 75 -3.45 2.41 -10.60
N ALA A 76 -3.94 2.17 -11.82
CA ALA A 76 -5.38 2.04 -12.06
C ALA A 76 -6.01 0.88 -11.28
N SER A 77 -5.22 -0.13 -10.88
CA SER A 77 -5.71 -1.26 -10.07
C SER A 77 -6.15 -0.84 -8.66
N ALA A 78 -5.34 -0.05 -7.96
CA ALA A 78 -5.69 0.44 -6.62
C ALA A 78 -6.93 1.34 -6.70
N TRP A 79 -6.97 2.22 -7.70
CA TRP A 79 -8.11 3.11 -7.92
C TRP A 79 -9.40 2.34 -8.21
N THR A 80 -9.40 1.27 -9.01
CA THR A 80 -10.63 0.46 -9.22
C THR A 80 -11.15 -0.13 -7.92
N ARG A 81 -10.28 -0.55 -6.99
CA ARG A 81 -10.72 -1.03 -5.68
C ARG A 81 -11.30 0.09 -4.84
N ILE A 82 -10.60 1.22 -4.74
CA ILE A 82 -11.04 2.37 -3.96
C ILE A 82 -12.38 2.89 -4.48
N THR A 83 -12.52 3.09 -5.80
CA THR A 83 -13.77 3.57 -6.40
C THR A 83 -14.88 2.54 -6.27
N GLY A 84 -14.59 1.25 -6.43
CA GLY A 84 -15.56 0.17 -6.23
C GLY A 84 -16.07 0.12 -4.78
N CYS A 85 -15.17 0.16 -3.80
CA CYS A 85 -15.53 0.22 -2.38
C CYS A 85 -16.30 1.49 -2.04
N THR A 86 -15.96 2.64 -2.63
CA THR A 86 -16.66 3.90 -2.42
C THR A 86 -18.10 3.82 -2.93
N LEU A 87 -18.30 3.33 -4.15
CA LEU A 87 -19.62 3.19 -4.76
C LEU A 87 -20.49 2.17 -4.00
N SER A 88 -19.96 0.97 -3.75
CA SER A 88 -20.67 -0.06 -3.00
C SER A 88 -20.96 0.39 -1.57
N GLY A 89 -19.98 0.98 -0.88
CA GLY A 89 -20.16 1.50 0.48
C GLY A 89 -21.24 2.57 0.55
N THR A 90 -21.24 3.50 -0.41
CA THR A 90 -22.28 4.54 -0.51
C THR A 90 -23.66 3.92 -0.77
N ALA A 91 -23.76 2.96 -1.70
CA ALA A 91 -25.01 2.29 -2.01
C ALA A 91 -25.56 1.52 -0.80
N TYR A 92 -24.74 0.72 -0.13
CA TYR A 92 -25.16 -0.01 1.07
C TYR A 92 -25.53 0.92 2.22
N ALA A 93 -24.77 1.99 2.45
CA ALA A 93 -25.11 2.99 3.46
C ALA A 93 -26.46 3.64 3.16
N TYR A 94 -26.73 4.00 1.90
CA TYR A 94 -28.01 4.55 1.48
C TYR A 94 -29.15 3.55 1.68
N PHE A 95 -29.01 2.30 1.20
CA PHE A 95 -30.06 1.28 1.34
C PHE A 95 -30.37 0.95 2.80
N LEU A 96 -29.34 0.87 3.65
CA LEU A 96 -29.53 0.64 5.08
C LEU A 96 -30.22 1.83 5.74
N THR A 97 -29.82 3.06 5.38
CA THR A 97 -30.48 4.27 5.88
C THR A 97 -31.94 4.31 5.45
N TYR A 98 -32.23 3.99 4.19
CA TYR A 98 -33.58 3.91 3.66
C TYR A 98 -34.45 2.89 4.41
N LEU A 99 -33.89 1.72 4.73
CA LEU A 99 -34.58 0.69 5.51
C LEU A 99 -34.91 1.16 6.95
N ILE A 100 -33.98 1.87 7.59
CA ILE A 100 -34.13 2.31 8.99
C ILE A 100 -34.95 3.61 9.10
N ALA A 101 -35.01 4.41 8.04
CA ALA A 101 -35.60 5.75 8.05
C ALA A 101 -37.01 5.84 8.66
N PRO A 102 -37.97 4.93 8.37
CA PRO A 102 -39.30 4.98 8.99
C PRO A 102 -39.28 4.77 10.50
N LEU A 103 -38.32 4.00 11.02
CA LEU A 103 -38.18 3.72 12.45
C LEU A 103 -37.53 4.89 13.20
N ALA A 104 -36.64 5.62 12.53
CA ALA A 104 -35.92 6.75 13.08
C ALA A 104 -36.61 8.11 12.84
N GLY A 105 -37.72 8.13 12.07
CA GLY A 105 -38.40 9.36 11.67
C GLY A 105 -37.60 10.20 10.66
N PHE A 106 -36.70 9.59 9.89
CA PHE A 106 -35.93 10.26 8.85
C PHE A 106 -36.65 10.22 7.50
N HIS A 107 -36.38 11.23 6.68
CA HIS A 107 -36.89 11.35 5.31
C HIS A 107 -35.74 11.28 4.31
N VAL A 108 -35.63 10.15 3.61
CA VAL A 108 -34.54 9.86 2.65
C VAL A 108 -35.06 9.40 1.29
N GLU A 109 -36.35 9.53 1.05
CA GLU A 109 -36.96 9.41 -0.26
C GLU A 109 -36.41 10.45 -1.24
N SER A 110 -36.52 10.16 -2.54
CA SER A 110 -35.92 10.96 -3.60
C SER A 110 -36.26 12.45 -3.52
N GLN A 111 -37.49 12.81 -3.14
CA GLN A 111 -37.91 14.21 -3.02
C GLN A 111 -37.14 14.94 -1.91
N SER A 112 -37.00 14.33 -0.74
CA SER A 112 -36.26 14.91 0.39
C SER A 112 -34.77 15.03 0.10
N LEU A 113 -34.17 14.04 -0.57
CA LEU A 113 -32.78 14.12 -1.00
C LEU A 113 -32.54 15.23 -2.02
N VAL A 114 -33.42 15.37 -3.01
CA VAL A 114 -33.31 16.44 -4.02
C VAL A 114 -33.44 17.81 -3.38
N ALA A 115 -34.43 17.99 -2.50
CA ALA A 115 -34.63 19.26 -1.78
C ALA A 115 -33.43 19.58 -0.88
N GLY A 116 -32.95 18.61 -0.11
CA GLY A 116 -31.77 18.77 0.75
C GLY A 116 -30.51 19.10 -0.05
N PHE A 117 -30.28 18.40 -1.17
CA PHE A 117 -29.15 18.66 -2.04
C PHE A 117 -29.23 20.06 -2.68
N ALA A 118 -30.41 20.48 -3.14
CA ALA A 118 -30.63 21.79 -3.75
C ALA A 118 -30.36 22.95 -2.78
N ALA A 119 -30.56 22.74 -1.47
CA ALA A 119 -30.28 23.72 -0.42
C ALA A 119 -28.79 23.86 -0.09
N LEU A 120 -27.92 22.96 -0.55
CA LEU A 120 -26.49 23.01 -0.25
C LEU A 120 -25.78 24.13 -1.02
N PRO A 121 -24.69 24.72 -0.47
CA PRO A 121 -23.84 25.63 -1.22
C PRO A 121 -23.29 24.97 -2.49
N PHE A 122 -23.16 25.75 -3.56
CA PHE A 122 -22.67 25.25 -4.86
C PHE A 122 -21.36 24.44 -4.76
N ALA A 123 -20.43 24.89 -3.92
CA ALA A 123 -19.18 24.18 -3.69
C ALA A 123 -19.40 22.77 -3.10
N VAL A 124 -20.31 22.63 -2.14
CA VAL A 124 -20.65 21.33 -1.52
C VAL A 124 -21.37 20.43 -2.52
N GLN A 125 -22.30 20.98 -3.31
CA GLN A 125 -22.95 20.25 -4.41
C GLN A 125 -21.91 19.72 -5.40
N GLY A 126 -20.94 20.56 -5.78
CA GLY A 126 -19.83 20.18 -6.66
C GLY A 126 -18.98 19.05 -6.06
N LEU A 127 -18.62 19.13 -4.78
CA LEU A 127 -17.88 18.07 -4.10
C LEU A 127 -18.63 16.74 -4.08
N ILE A 128 -19.93 16.74 -3.82
CA ILE A 128 -20.75 15.52 -3.83
C ILE A 128 -20.83 14.95 -5.25
N LYS A 129 -21.11 15.79 -6.25
CA LYS A 129 -21.19 15.38 -7.65
C LYS A 129 -19.88 14.77 -8.14
N LEU A 130 -18.75 15.40 -7.85
CA LEU A 130 -17.43 14.88 -8.21
C LEU A 130 -17.05 13.64 -7.39
N GLY A 131 -17.38 13.64 -6.09
CA GLY A 131 -17.08 12.57 -5.15
C GLY A 131 -17.79 11.26 -5.45
N LEU A 132 -18.96 11.29 -6.10
CA LEU A 132 -19.65 10.09 -6.60
C LEU A 132 -19.45 9.87 -8.10
N GLY A 133 -19.43 10.95 -8.88
CA GLY A 133 -19.28 10.91 -10.33
C GLY A 133 -17.93 10.36 -10.76
N PHE A 134 -16.83 10.83 -10.18
CA PHE A 134 -15.49 10.35 -10.56
C PHE A 134 -15.30 8.87 -10.26
N PRO A 135 -15.63 8.37 -9.05
CA PRO A 135 -15.59 6.94 -8.79
C PRO A 135 -16.42 6.13 -9.76
N PHE A 136 -17.65 6.56 -10.08
CA PHE A 136 -18.52 5.87 -11.01
C PHE A 136 -17.89 5.74 -12.40
N VAL A 137 -17.52 6.87 -13.01
CA VAL A 137 -16.96 6.92 -14.36
C VAL A 137 -15.64 6.16 -14.43
N PHE A 138 -14.72 6.41 -13.49
CA PHE A 138 -13.43 5.73 -13.47
C PHE A 138 -13.58 4.21 -13.31
N HIS A 139 -14.43 3.77 -12.37
CA HIS A 139 -14.65 2.34 -12.13
C HIS A 139 -15.22 1.66 -13.37
N PHE A 140 -16.19 2.30 -14.02
CA PHE A 140 -16.81 1.78 -15.25
C PHE A 140 -15.78 1.65 -16.38
N ILE A 141 -15.05 2.72 -16.69
CA ILE A 141 -14.09 2.73 -17.80
C ILE A 141 -12.91 1.78 -17.52
N ASN A 142 -12.34 1.81 -16.31
CA ASN A 142 -11.26 0.88 -15.99
C ASN A 142 -11.77 -0.56 -15.88
N GLY A 143 -13.04 -0.77 -15.52
CA GLY A 143 -13.72 -2.07 -15.57
C GLY A 143 -13.72 -2.66 -16.98
N MET A 144 -14.04 -1.86 -18.02
CA MET A 144 -13.94 -2.29 -19.41
C MET A 144 -12.51 -2.72 -19.81
N ARG A 145 -11.49 -2.02 -19.30
CA ARG A 145 -10.10 -2.43 -19.48
C ARG A 145 -9.80 -3.76 -18.77
N HIS A 146 -10.32 -3.97 -17.57
CA HIS A 146 -10.18 -5.25 -16.87
C HIS A 146 -10.82 -6.41 -17.65
N LEU A 147 -12.02 -6.21 -18.20
CA LEU A 147 -12.64 -7.21 -19.09
C LEU A 147 -11.79 -7.49 -20.34
N SER A 148 -11.10 -6.47 -20.87
CA SER A 148 -10.14 -6.68 -21.97
C SER A 148 -8.93 -7.52 -21.55
N TYR A 149 -8.48 -7.39 -20.30
CA TYR A 149 -7.42 -8.22 -19.73
C TYR A 149 -7.87 -9.66 -19.49
N ASP A 150 -9.13 -9.87 -19.13
CA ASP A 150 -9.71 -11.21 -19.00
C ASP A 150 -9.74 -11.94 -20.36
N LEU A 151 -9.85 -11.19 -21.46
CA LEU A 151 -9.73 -11.69 -22.84
C LEU A 151 -8.28 -11.77 -23.35
N LEU A 152 -7.30 -11.61 -22.47
CA LEU A 152 -5.87 -11.62 -22.73
C LEU A 152 -5.34 -10.53 -23.69
N LYS A 153 -6.00 -9.36 -23.76
CA LYS A 153 -5.63 -8.27 -24.68
C LYS A 153 -4.96 -7.11 -23.94
N GLY A 154 -3.97 -6.46 -24.56
CA GLY A 154 -3.45 -5.17 -24.07
C GLY A 154 -2.40 -5.24 -22.95
N PHE A 155 -1.68 -6.37 -22.83
CA PHE A 155 -0.63 -6.55 -21.82
C PHE A 155 0.73 -5.91 -22.17
N ALA A 156 0.91 -5.38 -23.39
CA ALA A 156 2.16 -4.71 -23.72
C ALA A 156 2.36 -3.47 -22.82
N LYS A 157 3.54 -3.33 -22.22
CA LYS A 157 3.84 -2.25 -21.25
C LYS A 157 3.53 -0.84 -21.77
N LYS A 158 3.69 -0.60 -23.08
CA LYS A 158 3.32 0.67 -23.72
C LYS A 158 1.79 0.86 -23.68
N GLN A 159 1.02 -0.16 -24.07
CA GLN A 159 -0.44 -0.12 -24.04
C GLN A 159 -0.98 0.07 -22.62
N ILE A 160 -0.43 -0.64 -21.63
CA ILE A 160 -0.78 -0.48 -20.21
C ILE A 160 -0.63 0.99 -19.81
N ARG A 161 0.56 1.58 -19.99
CA ARG A 161 0.82 2.98 -19.58
C ARG A 161 -0.03 3.99 -20.33
N THR A 162 -0.27 3.78 -21.62
CA THR A 162 -1.16 4.66 -22.40
C THR A 162 -2.59 4.56 -21.88
N SER A 163 -3.12 3.34 -21.72
CA SER A 163 -4.47 3.11 -21.22
C SER A 163 -4.69 3.71 -19.83
N GLU A 164 -3.73 3.59 -18.91
CA GLU A 164 -3.84 4.19 -17.58
C GLU A 164 -4.02 5.72 -17.64
N ARG A 165 -3.24 6.40 -18.48
CA ARG A 165 -3.35 7.85 -18.66
C ARG A 165 -4.64 8.24 -19.35
N THR A 166 -5.03 7.51 -20.40
CA THR A 166 -6.28 7.74 -21.14
C THR A 166 -7.49 7.58 -20.23
N ILE A 167 -7.54 6.50 -19.45
CA ILE A 167 -8.65 6.23 -18.52
C ILE A 167 -8.76 7.34 -17.49
N LEU A 168 -7.65 7.77 -16.88
CA LEU A 168 -7.67 8.87 -15.92
C LEU A 168 -8.18 10.17 -16.56
N GLY A 169 -7.63 10.55 -17.72
CA GLY A 169 -8.00 11.78 -18.42
C GLY A 169 -9.47 11.78 -18.86
N VAL A 170 -9.93 10.71 -19.51
CA VAL A 170 -11.32 10.57 -19.95
C VAL A 170 -12.24 10.57 -18.73
N SER A 171 -11.90 9.86 -17.65
CA SER A 171 -12.74 9.82 -16.45
C SER A 171 -12.90 11.20 -15.82
N LEU A 172 -11.83 12.00 -15.75
CA LEU A 172 -11.88 13.37 -15.23
C LEU A 172 -12.77 14.26 -16.11
N LEU A 173 -12.55 14.26 -17.43
CA LEU A 173 -13.32 15.08 -18.35
C LEU A 173 -14.80 14.71 -18.38
N THR A 174 -15.11 13.42 -18.49
CA THR A 174 -16.49 12.92 -18.46
C THR A 174 -17.16 13.24 -17.12
N THR A 175 -16.45 13.13 -16.00
CA THR A 175 -17.04 13.49 -14.70
C THR A 175 -17.34 14.98 -14.62
N LEU A 176 -16.43 15.84 -15.09
CA LEU A 176 -16.64 17.30 -15.10
C LEU A 176 -17.84 17.67 -15.96
N TYR A 177 -17.95 17.08 -17.16
CA TYR A 177 -19.12 17.23 -18.02
C TYR A 177 -20.41 16.78 -17.31
N LEU A 178 -20.42 15.59 -16.71
CA LEU A 178 -21.61 15.08 -16.00
C LEU A 178 -21.98 15.93 -14.76
N ALA A 179 -20.99 16.48 -14.06
CA ALA A 179 -21.22 17.27 -12.84
C ALA A 179 -21.71 18.69 -13.14
N PHE A 180 -21.18 19.33 -14.18
CA PHE A 180 -21.33 20.77 -14.43
C PHE A 180 -21.86 21.13 -15.82
N GLY A 181 -21.96 20.18 -16.75
CA GLY A 181 -22.44 20.44 -18.12
C GLY A 181 -21.46 21.21 -19.00
N LEU A 182 -20.16 21.18 -18.67
CA LEU A 182 -19.07 21.85 -19.40
C LEU A 182 -18.59 21.05 -20.60
#